data_AF-A0AAU7GH79-F1
#
_entry.id   AF-A0AAU7GH79-F1
#
_cell.length_a   1.000
_cell.length_b   1.000
_cell.length_c   1.000
_cell.angle_alpha   90.00
_cell.angle_beta   90.00
_cell.angle_gamma   90.00
#
_symmetry.space_group_name_H-M   'P 1'
#
loop_
_entity.id
_entity.type
_entity.pdbx_description
1 polymer ?
#
loop_
_entity_poly.entity_id
_entity_poly.type
_entity_poly.pdbx_seq_one_letter_code
_entity_poly.pdbx_strand_id
1 'polypeptide(L)' 'MIHNTAAILNNWGSDGWELVQVVTGPEGGLVAYLKRPLLDGEDA' A
#
# COMPACT_ATOMS: atom_id res chain seq x y z
N MET A 1 9.46 20.29 4.50
CA MET A 1 9.03 18.95 4.90
C MET A 1 8.47 18.28 3.66
N ILE A 2 9.18 17.30 3.09
CA ILE A 2 8.81 16.66 1.83
C ILE A 2 7.74 15.61 2.14
N HIS A 3 6.56 15.75 1.56
CA HIS A 3 5.57 14.67 1.56
C HIS A 3 6.08 13.56 0.63
N ASN A 4 6.89 12.66 1.17
CA ASN A 4 7.45 11.55 0.42
C ASN A 4 6.43 10.42 0.38
N THR A 5 5.58 10.40 -0.65
CA THR A 5 4.55 9.37 -0.85
C THR A 5 5.14 7.96 -0.83
N ALA A 6 6.38 7.77 -1.28
CA ALA A 6 7.05 6.47 -1.21
C ALA A 6 7.30 6.00 0.24
N ALA A 7 7.54 6.92 1.18
CA ALA A 7 7.69 6.55 2.59
C ALA A 7 6.36 6.07 3.21
N ILE A 8 5.23 6.66 2.81
CA ILE A 8 3.90 6.25 3.29
C ILE A 8 3.53 4.86 2.76
N LEU A 9 3.79 4.62 1.46
CA LEU A 9 3.50 3.32 0.84
C LEU A 9 4.33 2.17 1.43
N ASN A 10 5.59 2.42 1.79
CA ASN A 10 6.42 1.41 2.44
C ASN A 10 5.96 1.06 3.87
N ASN A 11 5.33 1.99 4.60
CA ASN A 11 4.82 1.68 5.95
C ASN A 11 3.67 0.67 5.91
N TRP A 12 2.76 0.77 4.93
CA TRP A 12 1.62 -0.16 4.81
C TRP A 12 2.03 -1.58 4.40
N GLY A 13 3.14 -1.73 3.67
CA GLY A 13 3.74 -3.04 3.40
C GLY A 13 4.10 -3.80 4.68
N SER A 14 4.65 -3.10 5.67
CA SER A 14 5.00 -3.68 6.97
C SER A 14 3.78 -4.05 7.82
N ASP A 15 2.64 -3.38 7.61
CA ASP A 15 1.35 -3.70 8.26
C ASP A 15 0.66 -4.93 7.62
N GLY A 16 1.36 -5.64 6.75
CA GLY A 16 0.89 -6.87 6.10
C GLY A 16 0.01 -6.61 4.88
N TRP A 17 0.01 -5.41 4.31
CA TRP A 17 -0.73 -5.14 3.07
C TRP A 17 0.18 -5.30 1.85
N GLU A 18 -0.25 -6.10 0.88
CA GLU A 18 0.51 -6.30 -0.34
C GLU A 18 0.19 -5.18 -1.34
N LEU A 19 1.21 -4.47 -1.83
CA LEU A 19 1.05 -3.45 -2.86
C LEU A 19 0.79 -4.11 -4.22
N VAL A 20 -0.41 -3.92 -4.77
CA VAL A 20 -0.82 -4.55 -6.03
C VAL A 20 -0.57 -3.63 -7.22
N GLN A 21 -0.84 -2.33 -7.06
CA GLN A 21 -0.74 -1.39 -8.17
C GLN A 21 -0.52 0.04 -7.67
N VAL A 22 0.22 0.83 -8.45
CA VAL A 22 0.35 2.29 -8.27
C VAL A 22 -0.08 2.96 -9.57
N VAL A 23 -0.96 3.94 -9.48
CA VAL A 23 -1.41 4.75 -10.63
C VAL A 23 -1.20 6.23 -10.36
N THR A 24 -0.93 6.98 -11.42
CA THR A 24 -0.90 8.44 -11.37
C THR A 24 -2.31 8.96 -11.65
N GLY A 25 -2.88 9.67 -10.68
CA GLY A 25 -4.17 10.32 -10.82
C GLY A 25 -4.12 11.46 -11.84
N PRO A 26 -5.28 11.86 -12.39
CA PRO A 26 -5.38 12.90 -13.41
C PRO A 26 -4.85 14.27 -12.97
N GLU A 27 -4.81 14.53 -11.66
CA GLU A 27 -4.29 15.78 -11.06
C GLU A 27 -2.85 15.65 -10.52
N GLY A 28 -2.14 14.56 -10.86
CA GLY A 28 -0.72 14.35 -10.50
C GLY A 28 -0.47 13.71 -9.12
N GLY A 29 -1.51 13.32 -8.39
CA GLY A 29 -1.39 12.54 -7.15
C GLY A 29 -1.10 11.05 -7.42
N LEU A 30 -0.38 10.37 -6.53
CA LEU A 30 -0.18 8.93 -6.62
C LEU A 30 -1.26 8.19 -5.81
N VAL A 31 -1.90 7.20 -6.43
CA VAL A 31 -2.85 6.30 -5.78
C VAL A 31 -2.25 4.90 -5.77
N ALA A 32 -2.24 4.26 -4.61
CA ALA A 32 -1.80 2.88 -4.46
C ALA A 32 -2.96 1.99 -4.02
N TYR A 33 -3.10 0.84 -4.68
CA TYR A 33 -4.03 -0.21 -4.31
C TYR A 33 -3.26 -1.29 -3.57
N LEU A 34 -3.71 -1.60 -2.36
CA LEU A 34 -3.14 -2.66 -1.56
C LEU A 34 -4.19 -3.73 -1.26
N LYS A 35 -3.76 -4.98 -1.19
CA LYS A 35 -4.60 -6.11 -0.82
C LYS A 35 -4.23 -6.55 0.59
N ARG A 36 -5.24 -6.68 1.45
CA ARG A 36 -5.08 -7.38 2.73
C ARG A 36 -5.02 -8.89 2.43
N PRO A 37 -4.02 -9.63 2.92
CA PRO A 37 -4.08 -11.08 2.91
C PRO A 37 -5.33 -11.47 3.70
N LEU A 38 -6.25 -12.17 3.03
CA LEU A 38 -7.29 -12.89 3.75
C LEU A 38 -6.54 -13.90 4.60
N LEU A 39 -6.82 -13.96 5.89
CA LEU A 39 -6.32 -14.99 6.78
C LEU A 39 -6.61 -16.34 6.10
N ASP A 40 -5.60 -16.93 5.45
CA ASP A 40 -5.59 -18.37 5.28
C ASP A 40 -5.46 -18.90 6.70
N GLY A 41 -6.47 -19.64 7.13
CA GLY A 41 -6.65 -20.05 8.52
C GLY A 41 -5.57 -21.02 8.98
N GLU A 42 -4.41 -20.49 9.37
CA GLU A 42 -3.37 -21.21 10.11
C GLU A 42 -2.93 -20.39 11.32
N ASP A 43 -3.73 -20.49 12.39
CA ASP A 43 -3.43 -20.30 13.82
C ASP A 43 -4.76 -20.69 14.53
N ALA A 44 -5.05 -21.94 14.94
CA ALA A 44 -4.33 -22.82 15.87
C ALA A 44 -3.92 -22.11 17.16
#